data_AF-A0A2N8U1P2-F1
#
_entry.id   AF-A0A2N8U1P2-F1
#
_cell.length_a   1.000
_cell.length_b   1.000
_cell.length_c   1.000
_cell.angle_alpha   90.00
_cell.angle_beta   90.00
_cell.angle_gamma   90.00
#
_symmetry.space_group_name_H-M   'P 1'
#
loop_
_entity.id
_entity.type
_entity.pdbx_description
1 polymer ?
#
loop_
_entity_poly.entity_id
_entity_poly.type
_entity_poly.pdbx_seq_one_letter_code
_entity_poly.pdbx_strand_id
1 'polypeptide(L)'
;MEKFKKKVILGSIGFGIATGAVIGTALTFHYLKKANSNETEAVLNRARKFEFKINSNHKDFDISSRYASEFAYISFFGYSKKDNEEPTLKTDKEYWKALETKIFSKNKTPFLLFSKEVNYTLEDLTKDHFIYYHSYADDYDGTLYLRVYFEKKPSKNASLVSNSEEYAKRKANWKWVDYQISGFKKVDTSKNQTELLKNYSDYKHGFRVSSKLKNKLLKKEIASFETILDSTGNDFSKLPMKKQDSAESIEKAHKIFSDLLDYNHTVKSIDNANALNFSIDSKKPIYITKSSNNEYNVHYSLFTYVPNAQFSDEGQLNNAKKVDISKEFKAKLQVKHSELTEALKHIEIKDLKGDNKSLKNIIPSSLKYNTSSSAPNDSYHNTTNGYIELIDLLWKNSAEQEIKNKFLSNEYTVSYHKISENDGVIKEFSDLKQYFEKDKKKDETVPFVNLDDSNGEAIIAVKITAKLENGYTESIIGTVKLTELKKNSSSTSSTTSQ
;
A
#
# COMPACT_ATOMS: atom_id res chain seq x y z
N MET A 1 -69.52 -12.13 -15.99
CA MET A 1 -68.80 -11.17 -15.12
C MET A 1 -68.77 -11.73 -13.71
N GLU A 2 -67.71 -11.42 -12.98
CA GLU A 2 -67.41 -11.71 -11.56
C GLU A 2 -66.80 -13.08 -11.15
N LYS A 3 -65.48 -13.01 -10.92
CA LYS A 3 -64.70 -13.38 -9.71
C LYS A 3 -64.51 -14.87 -9.30
N PHE A 4 -63.26 -15.31 -9.48
CA PHE A 4 -62.39 -16.04 -8.52
C PHE A 4 -63.02 -17.03 -7.52
N LYS A 5 -62.57 -18.30 -7.54
CA LYS A 5 -61.78 -18.94 -6.44
C LYS A 5 -61.45 -20.42 -6.70
N LYS A 6 -60.24 -20.80 -6.29
CA LYS A 6 -59.66 -22.15 -6.16
C LYS A 6 -60.65 -23.22 -5.68
N LYS A 7 -60.60 -24.41 -6.31
CA LYS A 7 -60.82 -25.72 -5.66
C LYS A 7 -60.23 -26.83 -6.54
N VAL A 8 -59.04 -27.31 -6.21
CA VAL A 8 -58.71 -28.73 -6.39
C VAL A 8 -58.28 -29.24 -5.02
N ILE A 9 -59.14 -30.11 -4.52
CA ILE A 9 -59.17 -30.70 -3.20
C ILE A 9 -58.11 -31.80 -3.15
N LEU A 10 -57.33 -31.80 -2.05
CA LEU A 10 -56.63 -32.98 -1.57
C LEU A 10 -57.66 -34.08 -1.25
N GLY A 11 -57.49 -35.25 -1.86
CA GLY A 11 -58.18 -36.50 -1.52
C GLY A 11 -57.18 -37.66 -1.53
N SER A 12 -56.51 -37.82 -0.40
CA SER A 12 -55.66 -38.92 0.07
C SER A 12 -56.44 -40.27 0.10
N ILE A 13 -55.93 -41.52 0.15
CA ILE A 13 -54.77 -42.19 0.76
C ILE A 13 -54.62 -43.56 0.06
N GLY A 14 -53.41 -44.10 -0.07
CA GLY A 14 -53.24 -45.53 -0.40
C GLY A 14 -51.79 -46.01 -0.50
N PHE A 15 -51.05 -45.96 0.62
CA PHE A 15 -49.85 -46.74 0.97
C PHE A 15 -48.88 -47.19 -0.15
N GLY A 16 -47.67 -46.60 -0.20
CA GLY A 16 -46.59 -47.11 -1.06
C GLY A 16 -45.34 -46.23 -1.24
N ILE A 17 -44.73 -45.82 -0.13
CA ILE A 17 -43.27 -45.64 0.11
C ILE A 17 -42.37 -45.11 -1.06
N ALA A 18 -42.01 -43.82 -0.97
CA ALA A 18 -40.67 -43.23 -1.19
C ALA A 18 -39.94 -43.25 -2.56
N THR A 19 -40.45 -43.80 -3.66
CA THR A 19 -39.73 -43.75 -4.97
C THR A 19 -40.23 -42.68 -5.96
N GLY A 20 -41.42 -42.12 -5.77
CA GLY A 20 -42.00 -41.15 -6.72
C GLY A 20 -41.51 -39.70 -6.58
N ALA A 21 -41.10 -39.27 -5.38
CA ALA A 21 -40.69 -37.88 -5.13
C ALA A 21 -39.27 -37.57 -5.62
N VAL A 22 -38.38 -38.59 -5.67
CA VAL A 22 -36.99 -38.45 -6.14
C VAL A 22 -36.94 -38.46 -7.68
N ILE A 23 -37.77 -39.27 -8.33
CA ILE A 23 -37.86 -39.32 -9.80
C ILE A 23 -38.52 -38.04 -10.34
N GLY A 24 -39.56 -37.52 -9.66
CA GLY A 24 -40.20 -36.26 -10.01
C GLY A 24 -39.27 -35.04 -9.85
N THR A 25 -38.50 -34.96 -8.76
CA THR A 25 -37.53 -33.86 -8.57
C THR A 25 -36.33 -33.97 -9.49
N ALA A 26 -35.80 -35.17 -9.77
CA ALA A 26 -34.69 -35.38 -10.71
C ALA A 26 -35.09 -35.12 -12.17
N LEU A 27 -36.28 -35.54 -12.61
CA LEU A 27 -36.79 -35.20 -13.95
C LEU A 27 -37.10 -33.71 -14.07
N THR A 28 -37.66 -33.07 -13.05
CA THR A 28 -37.92 -31.62 -13.07
C THR A 28 -36.62 -30.82 -13.01
N PHE A 29 -35.60 -31.25 -12.24
CA PHE A 29 -34.25 -30.66 -12.27
C PHE A 29 -33.55 -30.91 -13.60
N HIS A 30 -33.68 -32.10 -14.19
CA HIS A 30 -33.06 -32.42 -15.47
C HIS A 30 -33.72 -31.65 -16.61
N TYR A 31 -35.05 -31.50 -16.61
CA TYR A 31 -35.79 -30.68 -17.58
C TYR A 31 -35.62 -29.18 -17.34
N LEU A 32 -35.54 -28.70 -16.10
CA LEU A 32 -35.15 -27.31 -15.79
C LEU A 32 -33.71 -27.06 -16.24
N LYS A 33 -32.77 -27.98 -16.00
CA LYS A 33 -31.38 -27.90 -16.46
C LYS A 33 -31.28 -27.99 -17.99
N LYS A 34 -32.15 -28.76 -18.66
CA LYS A 34 -32.20 -28.92 -20.12
C LYS A 34 -32.92 -27.76 -20.84
N ALA A 35 -33.97 -27.20 -20.25
CA ALA A 35 -34.62 -25.98 -20.72
C ALA A 35 -33.73 -24.74 -20.46
N ASN A 36 -33.06 -24.68 -19.30
CA ASN A 36 -32.07 -23.65 -19.00
C ASN A 36 -30.79 -23.79 -19.84
N SER A 37 -30.37 -25.02 -20.20
CA SER A 37 -29.23 -25.22 -21.10
C SER A 37 -29.57 -24.78 -22.52
N ASN A 38 -30.81 -24.98 -23.00
CA ASN A 38 -31.20 -24.54 -24.33
C ASN A 38 -31.23 -23.01 -24.47
N GLU A 39 -31.66 -22.28 -23.44
CA GLU A 39 -31.59 -20.80 -23.43
C GLU A 39 -30.17 -20.28 -23.28
N THR A 40 -29.38 -20.86 -22.36
CA THR A 40 -27.98 -20.43 -22.15
C THR A 40 -27.12 -20.73 -23.37
N GLU A 41 -27.30 -21.90 -24.00
CA GLU A 41 -26.57 -22.25 -25.23
C GLU A 41 -27.00 -21.37 -26.40
N ALA A 42 -28.27 -20.97 -26.49
CA ALA A 42 -28.72 -19.99 -27.49
C ALA A 42 -28.06 -18.61 -27.26
N VAL A 43 -27.88 -18.19 -26.01
CA VAL A 43 -27.16 -16.95 -25.66
C VAL A 43 -25.68 -17.06 -26.02
N LEU A 44 -25.02 -18.17 -25.69
CA LEU A 44 -23.62 -18.41 -26.07
C LEU A 44 -23.45 -18.45 -27.59
N ASN A 45 -24.35 -19.11 -28.32
CA ASN A 45 -24.34 -19.17 -29.78
C ASN A 45 -24.53 -17.80 -30.44
N ARG A 46 -25.35 -16.93 -29.84
CA ARG A 46 -25.40 -15.53 -30.25
C ARG A 46 -24.06 -14.89 -29.94
N ALA A 47 -23.61 -14.91 -28.69
CA ALA A 47 -22.38 -14.27 -28.26
C ALA A 47 -21.15 -14.64 -29.13
N ARG A 48 -21.00 -15.90 -29.53
CA ARG A 48 -19.94 -16.38 -30.45
C ARG A 48 -19.89 -15.65 -31.81
N LYS A 49 -20.94 -14.92 -32.20
CA LYS A 49 -21.01 -14.10 -33.42
C LYS A 49 -20.52 -12.66 -33.25
N PHE A 50 -20.13 -12.26 -32.04
CA PHE A 50 -19.43 -10.99 -31.84
C PHE A 50 -17.97 -11.12 -32.23
N GLU A 51 -17.37 -9.99 -32.58
CA GLU A 51 -15.97 -9.90 -32.92
C GLU A 51 -15.31 -8.79 -32.09
N PHE A 52 -14.17 -9.11 -31.49
CA PHE A 52 -13.38 -8.15 -30.72
C PHE A 52 -12.36 -7.47 -31.64
N LYS A 53 -12.53 -6.16 -31.85
CA LYS A 53 -11.79 -5.39 -32.87
C LYS A 53 -11.41 -4.01 -32.39
N ILE A 54 -10.43 -3.40 -33.08
CA ILE A 54 -10.10 -1.99 -32.90
C ILE A 54 -11.29 -1.13 -33.32
N ASN A 55 -11.57 -0.11 -32.52
CA ASN A 55 -12.59 0.89 -32.80
C ASN A 55 -12.15 1.78 -33.97
N SER A 56 -12.81 1.63 -35.13
CA SER A 56 -12.52 2.45 -36.32
C SER A 56 -12.69 3.97 -36.13
N ASN A 57 -13.42 4.40 -35.09
CA ASN A 57 -13.56 5.82 -34.75
C ASN A 57 -12.36 6.37 -33.96
N HIS A 58 -11.49 5.49 -33.43
CA HIS A 58 -10.32 5.86 -32.64
C HIS A 58 -9.06 5.97 -33.53
N LYS A 59 -9.04 6.96 -34.42
CA LYS A 59 -8.03 7.11 -35.48
C LYS A 59 -6.58 7.25 -34.99
N ASP A 60 -6.38 7.75 -33.77
CA ASP A 60 -5.04 8.00 -33.19
C ASP A 60 -4.50 6.80 -32.39
N PHE A 61 -5.20 5.66 -32.39
CA PHE A 61 -4.74 4.47 -31.67
C PHE A 61 -3.95 3.53 -32.57
N ASP A 62 -2.64 3.48 -32.33
CA ASP A 62 -1.76 2.46 -32.91
C ASP A 62 -1.54 1.33 -31.90
N ILE A 63 -2.19 0.19 -32.15
CA ILE A 63 -2.09 -1.02 -31.33
C ILE A 63 -0.66 -1.56 -31.26
N SER A 64 0.13 -1.42 -32.33
CA SER A 64 1.48 -1.98 -32.43
C SER A 64 2.51 -1.26 -31.56
N SER A 65 2.17 -0.04 -31.12
CA SER A 65 2.98 0.75 -30.20
C SER A 65 2.71 0.46 -28.72
N ARG A 66 1.67 -0.34 -28.42
CA ARG A 66 1.13 -0.56 -27.06
C ARG A 66 1.30 -2.00 -26.62
N TYR A 67 1.47 -2.23 -25.32
CA TYR A 67 1.41 -3.58 -24.75
C TYR A 67 -0.04 -4.01 -24.52
N ALA A 68 -0.32 -5.31 -24.65
CA ALA A 68 -1.64 -5.85 -24.35
C ALA A 68 -1.99 -5.62 -22.87
N SER A 69 -0.98 -5.71 -21.98
CA SER A 69 -1.12 -5.46 -20.54
C SER A 69 -1.65 -4.08 -20.15
N GLU A 70 -1.55 -3.08 -21.02
CA GLU A 70 -2.14 -1.75 -20.79
C GLU A 70 -3.66 -1.84 -20.64
N PHE A 71 -4.27 -2.88 -21.25
CA PHE A 71 -5.70 -3.08 -21.37
C PHE A 71 -6.21 -4.33 -20.64
N ALA A 72 -5.43 -4.86 -19.69
CA ALA A 72 -5.82 -5.96 -18.82
C ALA A 72 -6.72 -5.44 -17.68
N TYR A 73 -8.04 -5.65 -17.83
CA TYR A 73 -9.07 -5.18 -16.92
C TYR A 73 -9.98 -6.30 -16.42
N ILE A 74 -10.66 -6.08 -15.30
CA ILE A 74 -11.77 -6.93 -14.82
C ILE A 74 -12.99 -6.07 -14.44
N SER A 75 -14.21 -6.61 -14.60
CA SER A 75 -15.47 -5.88 -14.33
C SER A 75 -16.17 -6.22 -13.01
N PHE A 76 -15.73 -7.24 -12.29
CA PHE A 76 -16.48 -7.83 -11.17
C PHE A 76 -15.70 -7.92 -9.85
N PHE A 77 -16.46 -7.90 -8.75
CA PHE A 77 -15.95 -8.01 -7.39
C PHE A 77 -15.69 -9.47 -7.00
N GLY A 78 -14.81 -9.69 -6.01
CA GLY A 78 -14.56 -11.00 -5.40
C GLY A 78 -13.46 -11.83 -6.07
N TYR A 79 -12.88 -11.32 -7.17
CA TYR A 79 -11.68 -11.89 -7.75
C TYR A 79 -10.46 -11.59 -6.87
N SER A 80 -9.81 -12.62 -6.33
CA SER A 80 -8.54 -12.46 -5.64
C SER A 80 -7.45 -12.20 -6.68
N LYS A 81 -7.04 -10.94 -6.81
CA LYS A 81 -5.90 -10.58 -7.67
C LYS A 81 -4.65 -11.26 -7.12
N LYS A 82 -4.09 -12.17 -7.89
CA LYS A 82 -2.77 -12.74 -7.64
C LYS A 82 -1.74 -12.03 -8.49
N ASP A 83 -0.91 -11.20 -7.86
CA ASP A 83 0.06 -10.34 -8.55
C ASP A 83 1.10 -11.11 -9.40
N ASN A 84 1.30 -12.41 -9.13
CA ASN A 84 2.20 -13.27 -9.91
C ASN A 84 1.53 -13.95 -11.10
N GLU A 85 0.20 -14.03 -11.13
CA GLU A 85 -0.58 -14.59 -12.25
C GLU A 85 -1.03 -13.48 -13.19
N GLU A 86 -1.43 -12.33 -12.64
CA GLU A 86 -1.97 -11.18 -13.38
C GLU A 86 -1.41 -9.85 -12.85
N PRO A 87 -0.11 -9.58 -13.07
CA PRO A 87 0.61 -8.47 -12.45
C PRO A 87 0.00 -7.10 -12.81
N THR A 88 -0.48 -6.96 -14.04
CA THR A 88 -0.95 -5.68 -14.60
C THR A 88 -2.46 -5.44 -14.49
N LEU A 89 -3.22 -6.39 -13.91
CA LEU A 89 -4.68 -6.32 -13.86
C LEU A 89 -5.19 -5.09 -13.09
N LYS A 90 -6.17 -4.39 -13.69
CA LYS A 90 -6.85 -3.20 -13.13
C LYS A 90 -8.37 -3.33 -13.19
N THR A 91 -9.08 -2.43 -12.53
CA THR A 91 -10.54 -2.29 -12.66
C THR A 91 -10.86 -0.99 -13.37
N ASP A 92 -11.67 -1.04 -14.44
CA ASP A 92 -12.14 0.15 -15.17
C ASP A 92 -13.60 -0.03 -15.61
N LYS A 93 -14.52 0.70 -14.98
CA LYS A 93 -15.96 0.61 -15.29
C LYS A 93 -16.33 1.28 -16.61
N GLU A 94 -15.58 2.29 -17.05
CA GLU A 94 -15.86 3.00 -18.31
C GLU A 94 -15.45 2.16 -19.51
N TYR A 95 -14.31 1.45 -19.41
CA TYR A 95 -13.84 0.51 -20.41
C TYR A 95 -14.93 -0.51 -20.80
N TRP A 96 -15.60 -1.11 -19.80
CA TRP A 96 -16.62 -2.14 -20.03
C TRP A 96 -17.91 -1.62 -20.66
N LYS A 97 -18.41 -0.46 -20.20
CA LYS A 97 -19.63 0.14 -20.76
C LYS A 97 -19.49 0.41 -22.26
N ALA A 98 -18.29 0.78 -22.71
CA ALA A 98 -18.04 1.04 -24.13
C ALA A 98 -18.05 -0.23 -25.00
N LEU A 99 -17.82 -1.42 -24.43
CA LEU A 99 -17.94 -2.69 -25.15
C LEU A 99 -19.41 -3.14 -25.30
N GLU A 100 -20.34 -2.59 -24.51
CA GLU A 100 -21.73 -3.04 -24.42
C GLU A 100 -22.69 -2.28 -25.35
N THR A 101 -22.42 -1.03 -25.71
CA THR A 101 -23.40 -0.13 -26.34
C THR A 101 -23.31 -0.07 -27.88
N LYS A 102 -24.47 0.07 -28.57
CA LYS A 102 -24.54 0.37 -30.01
C LYS A 102 -24.11 1.80 -30.34
N ILE A 103 -24.34 2.71 -29.41
CA ILE A 103 -24.03 4.14 -29.57
C ILE A 103 -22.55 4.29 -29.27
N PHE A 104 -21.75 4.37 -30.33
CA PHE A 104 -20.34 4.74 -30.28
C PHE A 104 -20.24 6.14 -29.68
N SER A 105 -20.13 6.25 -28.36
CA SER A 105 -19.78 7.51 -27.74
C SER A 105 -18.40 7.88 -28.28
N LYS A 106 -18.27 9.13 -28.73
CA LYS A 106 -16.99 9.65 -29.21
C LYS A 106 -15.95 9.46 -28.08
N ASN A 107 -14.94 8.63 -28.36
CA ASN A 107 -13.56 8.77 -27.89
C ASN A 107 -13.22 8.43 -26.44
N LYS A 108 -13.42 7.19 -25.98
CA LYS A 108 -12.66 6.74 -24.79
C LYS A 108 -11.98 5.37 -24.90
N THR A 109 -12.56 4.41 -25.61
CA THR A 109 -12.02 3.04 -25.62
C THR A 109 -11.57 2.62 -27.02
N PRO A 110 -10.33 2.10 -27.17
CA PRO A 110 -9.78 1.76 -28.49
C PRO A 110 -10.33 0.44 -29.07
N PHE A 111 -11.16 -0.30 -28.34
CA PHE A 111 -11.72 -1.58 -28.77
C PHE A 111 -13.25 -1.59 -28.77
N LEU A 112 -13.82 -2.50 -29.53
CA LEU A 112 -15.25 -2.77 -29.66
C LEU A 112 -15.50 -4.27 -29.68
N LEU A 113 -16.66 -4.69 -29.16
CA LEU A 113 -17.17 -6.04 -29.29
C LEU A 113 -18.51 -5.99 -30.04
N PHE A 114 -18.50 -6.27 -31.35
CA PHE A 114 -19.65 -6.02 -32.23
C PHE A 114 -19.94 -7.18 -33.18
N SER A 115 -21.23 -7.45 -33.45
CA SER A 115 -21.67 -8.44 -34.43
C SER A 115 -22.27 -7.76 -35.64
N LYS A 116 -21.66 -7.92 -36.81
CA LYS A 116 -22.17 -7.37 -38.08
C LYS A 116 -23.41 -8.09 -38.59
N GLU A 117 -23.63 -9.33 -38.16
CA GLU A 117 -24.62 -10.22 -38.78
C GLU A 117 -26.01 -10.15 -38.12
N VAL A 118 -26.11 -9.67 -36.88
CA VAL A 118 -27.30 -9.98 -36.06
C VAL A 118 -28.00 -8.73 -35.48
N ASN A 119 -27.51 -7.51 -35.76
CA ASN A 119 -28.10 -6.24 -35.26
C ASN A 119 -28.52 -6.29 -33.77
N TYR A 120 -27.68 -6.88 -32.93
CA TYR A 120 -27.88 -7.02 -31.48
C TYR A 120 -26.60 -6.66 -30.75
N THR A 121 -26.74 -6.31 -29.49
CA THR A 121 -25.64 -5.96 -28.57
C THR A 121 -25.65 -6.85 -27.34
N LEU A 122 -24.53 -6.91 -26.62
CA LEU A 122 -24.50 -7.57 -25.31
C LEU A 122 -25.52 -6.94 -24.35
N GLU A 123 -25.81 -5.64 -24.49
CA GLU A 123 -26.89 -4.95 -23.78
C GLU A 123 -28.24 -5.68 -23.88
N ASP A 124 -28.59 -6.25 -25.04
CA ASP A 124 -29.86 -6.97 -25.24
C ASP A 124 -29.93 -8.26 -24.39
N LEU A 125 -28.78 -8.80 -23.99
CA LEU A 125 -28.68 -10.01 -23.16
C LEU A 125 -28.74 -9.70 -21.66
N THR A 126 -28.51 -8.44 -21.25
CA THR A 126 -28.46 -8.01 -19.84
C THR A 126 -29.81 -8.09 -19.13
N LYS A 127 -30.91 -8.20 -19.87
CA LYS A 127 -32.26 -8.35 -19.29
C LYS A 127 -32.37 -9.64 -18.48
N ASP A 128 -31.93 -10.74 -19.07
CA ASP A 128 -32.11 -12.09 -18.52
C ASP A 128 -30.81 -12.69 -17.93
N HIS A 129 -29.66 -12.06 -18.22
CA HIS A 129 -28.34 -12.49 -17.76
C HIS A 129 -27.58 -11.36 -17.07
N PHE A 130 -26.70 -11.72 -16.14
CA PHE A 130 -25.57 -10.88 -15.77
C PHE A 130 -24.40 -11.17 -16.71
N ILE A 131 -23.68 -10.12 -17.09
CA ILE A 131 -22.51 -10.20 -17.94
C ILE A 131 -21.30 -9.70 -17.15
N TYR A 132 -20.23 -10.49 -17.16
CA TYR A 132 -18.97 -10.16 -16.51
C TYR A 132 -17.83 -10.24 -17.51
N TYR A 133 -16.83 -9.38 -17.35
CA TYR A 133 -15.72 -9.28 -18.30
C TYR A 133 -14.39 -9.43 -17.58
N HIS A 134 -13.46 -10.11 -18.25
CA HIS A 134 -12.07 -10.18 -17.86
C HIS A 134 -11.19 -10.18 -19.11
N SER A 135 -10.32 -9.17 -19.23
CA SER A 135 -9.28 -9.14 -20.25
C SER A 135 -7.96 -9.69 -19.70
N TYR A 136 -7.35 -10.61 -20.44
CA TYR A 136 -6.07 -11.23 -20.14
C TYR A 136 -5.04 -10.86 -21.20
N ALA A 137 -3.82 -10.56 -20.79
CA ALA A 137 -2.76 -10.13 -21.70
C ALA A 137 -1.71 -11.22 -21.92
N ASP A 138 -1.28 -11.36 -23.16
CA ASP A 138 -0.04 -12.03 -23.53
C ASP A 138 0.86 -11.01 -24.21
N ASP A 139 1.80 -10.45 -23.44
CA ASP A 139 2.76 -9.48 -23.97
C ASP A 139 3.90 -10.17 -24.73
N TYR A 140 4.06 -11.50 -24.65
CA TYR A 140 5.05 -12.21 -25.46
C TYR A 140 4.54 -12.40 -26.90
N ASP A 141 3.26 -12.73 -27.05
CA ASP A 141 2.64 -12.85 -28.36
C ASP A 141 2.06 -11.52 -28.88
N GLY A 142 1.83 -10.54 -28.01
CA GLY A 142 1.18 -9.28 -28.40
C GLY A 142 -0.32 -9.49 -28.67
N THR A 143 -0.98 -10.24 -27.80
CA THR A 143 -2.39 -10.62 -27.91
C THR A 143 -3.14 -10.27 -26.62
N LEU A 144 -4.30 -9.65 -26.76
CA LEU A 144 -5.25 -9.40 -25.67
C LEU A 144 -6.45 -10.34 -25.84
N TYR A 145 -6.69 -11.17 -24.83
CA TYR A 145 -7.85 -12.04 -24.76
C TYR A 145 -8.94 -11.37 -23.94
N LEU A 146 -10.20 -11.54 -24.33
CA LEU A 146 -11.37 -11.06 -23.61
C LEU A 146 -12.29 -12.24 -23.33
N ARG A 147 -12.46 -12.60 -22.07
CA ARG A 147 -13.47 -13.57 -21.63
C ARG A 147 -14.71 -12.84 -21.16
N VAL A 148 -15.84 -13.14 -21.82
CA VAL A 148 -17.15 -12.62 -21.45
C VAL A 148 -17.94 -13.75 -20.80
N TYR A 149 -18.22 -13.60 -19.50
CA TYR A 149 -18.99 -14.54 -18.72
C TYR A 149 -20.48 -14.15 -18.73
N PHE A 150 -21.33 -15.16 -18.77
CA PHE A 150 -22.78 -15.08 -18.72
C PHE A 150 -23.28 -15.89 -17.55
N GLU A 151 -24.05 -15.23 -16.67
CA GLU A 151 -24.80 -15.87 -15.60
C GLU A 151 -26.28 -15.62 -15.81
N LYS A 152 -27.09 -16.67 -15.90
CA LYS A 152 -28.55 -16.52 -15.93
C LYS A 152 -29.01 -15.92 -14.60
N LYS A 153 -29.83 -14.87 -14.65
CA LYS A 153 -30.33 -14.24 -13.42
C LYS A 153 -31.17 -15.25 -12.62
N PRO A 154 -30.87 -15.49 -11.34
CA PRO A 154 -31.63 -16.42 -10.52
C PRO A 154 -33.04 -15.90 -10.21
N SER A 155 -33.26 -14.58 -10.27
CA SER A 155 -34.57 -13.94 -10.20
C SER A 155 -34.55 -12.57 -10.89
N LYS A 156 -35.72 -12.01 -11.19
CA LYS A 156 -35.84 -10.68 -11.83
C LYS A 156 -35.23 -9.54 -11.00
N ASN A 157 -35.18 -9.70 -9.68
CA ASN A 157 -34.67 -8.71 -8.73
C ASN A 157 -33.24 -9.05 -8.25
N ALA A 158 -32.59 -10.05 -8.84
CA ALA A 158 -31.23 -10.39 -8.49
C ALA A 158 -30.28 -9.23 -8.82
N SER A 159 -29.24 -9.06 -8.01
CA SER A 159 -28.15 -8.12 -8.23
C SER A 159 -26.90 -8.82 -8.76
N LEU A 160 -26.00 -8.02 -9.33
CA LEU A 160 -24.63 -8.44 -9.62
C LEU A 160 -23.95 -8.93 -8.33
N VAL A 161 -22.99 -9.84 -8.48
CA VAL A 161 -22.14 -10.31 -7.38
C VAL A 161 -21.49 -9.12 -6.69
N SER A 162 -21.68 -9.04 -5.37
CA SER A 162 -21.29 -7.88 -4.57
C SER A 162 -20.19 -8.19 -3.54
N ASN A 163 -19.95 -9.47 -3.24
CA ASN A 163 -18.98 -9.91 -2.25
C ASN A 163 -18.28 -11.23 -2.66
N SER A 164 -17.20 -11.57 -1.96
CA SER A 164 -16.36 -12.74 -2.29
C SER A 164 -17.06 -14.08 -2.05
N GLU A 165 -17.99 -14.16 -1.10
CA GLU A 165 -18.74 -15.40 -0.81
C GLU A 165 -19.75 -15.68 -1.93
N GLU A 166 -20.51 -14.66 -2.35
CA GLU A 166 -21.40 -14.73 -3.51
C GLU A 166 -20.64 -15.09 -4.78
N TYR A 167 -19.46 -14.49 -4.97
CA TYR A 167 -18.59 -14.79 -6.10
C TYR A 167 -18.23 -16.27 -6.15
N ALA A 168 -17.72 -16.82 -5.04
CA ALA A 168 -17.32 -18.22 -4.97
C ALA A 168 -18.49 -19.18 -5.26
N LYS A 169 -19.70 -18.88 -4.79
CA LYS A 169 -20.89 -19.70 -5.02
C LYS A 169 -21.42 -19.60 -6.46
N ARG A 170 -21.45 -18.39 -7.03
CA ARG A 170 -22.14 -18.11 -8.31
C ARG A 170 -21.25 -18.37 -9.53
N LYS A 171 -19.93 -18.14 -9.42
CA LYS A 171 -18.96 -18.33 -10.51
C LYS A 171 -19.02 -19.73 -11.12
N ALA A 172 -19.30 -20.76 -10.32
CA ALA A 172 -19.40 -22.15 -10.78
C ALA A 172 -20.47 -22.35 -11.89
N ASN A 173 -21.47 -21.48 -11.96
CA ASN A 173 -22.54 -21.55 -12.95
C ASN A 173 -22.32 -20.63 -14.15
N TRP A 174 -21.23 -19.85 -14.15
CA TRP A 174 -20.94 -18.93 -15.25
C TRP A 174 -20.51 -19.71 -16.48
N LYS A 175 -21.11 -19.37 -17.61
CA LYS A 175 -20.65 -19.80 -18.94
C LYS A 175 -19.90 -18.67 -19.60
N TRP A 176 -19.05 -18.94 -20.58
CA TRP A 176 -18.25 -17.89 -21.19
C TRP A 176 -18.10 -18.06 -22.69
N VAL A 177 -17.77 -16.94 -23.34
CA VAL A 177 -17.25 -16.88 -24.71
C VAL A 177 -15.99 -16.05 -24.66
N ASP A 178 -14.95 -16.55 -25.34
CA ASP A 178 -13.68 -15.87 -25.44
C ASP A 178 -13.51 -15.22 -26.81
N TYR A 179 -12.88 -14.05 -26.80
CA TYR A 179 -12.47 -13.31 -27.98
C TYR A 179 -10.98 -12.97 -27.84
N GLN A 180 -10.35 -12.64 -28.97
CA GLN A 180 -8.96 -12.21 -28.97
C GLN A 180 -8.74 -11.11 -29.98
N ILE A 181 -7.74 -10.27 -29.71
CA ILE A 181 -7.21 -9.30 -30.67
C ILE A 181 -5.69 -9.29 -30.57
N SER A 182 -5.03 -9.42 -31.71
CA SER A 182 -3.57 -9.49 -31.83
C SER A 182 -3.02 -8.23 -32.51
N GLY A 183 -1.69 -8.10 -32.50
CA GLY A 183 -0.98 -6.98 -33.13
C GLY A 183 -0.45 -5.94 -32.14
N PHE A 184 -0.51 -6.22 -30.84
CA PHE A 184 0.17 -5.43 -29.83
C PHE A 184 1.69 -5.58 -29.94
N LYS A 185 2.37 -4.62 -29.32
CA LYS A 185 3.81 -4.71 -29.09
C LYS A 185 4.15 -5.96 -28.28
N LYS A 186 5.21 -6.66 -28.70
CA LYS A 186 5.72 -7.85 -28.03
C LYS A 186 6.91 -7.50 -27.12
N VAL A 187 6.97 -8.15 -25.96
CA VAL A 187 8.12 -8.13 -25.06
C VAL A 187 9.13 -9.17 -25.53
N ASP A 188 10.37 -8.74 -25.77
CA ASP A 188 11.51 -9.65 -25.92
C ASP A 188 12.39 -9.57 -24.66
N THR A 189 12.18 -10.50 -23.73
CA THR A 189 12.94 -10.55 -22.47
C THR A 189 14.40 -10.95 -22.65
N SER A 190 14.76 -11.53 -23.80
CA SER A 190 16.13 -11.96 -24.12
C SER A 190 16.99 -10.81 -24.67
N LYS A 191 16.37 -9.78 -25.26
CA LYS A 191 17.08 -8.65 -25.88
C LYS A 191 16.79 -7.29 -25.22
N ASN A 192 15.64 -7.11 -24.58
CA ASN A 192 15.15 -5.78 -24.16
C ASN A 192 14.89 -5.66 -22.64
N GLN A 193 15.79 -6.13 -21.77
CA GLN A 193 15.64 -5.88 -20.32
C GLN A 193 15.59 -4.39 -19.96
N THR A 194 16.30 -3.54 -20.71
CA THR A 194 16.26 -2.07 -20.56
C THR A 194 14.85 -1.52 -20.74
N GLU A 195 14.05 -2.14 -21.60
CA GLU A 195 12.69 -1.70 -21.88
C GLU A 195 11.73 -2.01 -20.73
N LEU A 196 11.85 -3.20 -20.12
CA LEU A 196 11.12 -3.54 -18.90
C LEU A 196 11.42 -2.54 -17.77
N LEU A 197 12.68 -2.11 -17.68
CA LEU A 197 13.15 -1.17 -16.66
C LEU A 197 12.91 0.30 -16.98
N LYS A 198 12.38 0.65 -18.17
CA LYS A 198 12.25 2.05 -18.63
C LYS A 198 11.52 2.94 -17.63
N ASN A 199 10.53 2.39 -16.93
CA ASN A 199 9.72 3.09 -15.94
C ASN A 199 9.95 2.56 -14.51
N TYR A 200 10.98 1.75 -14.30
CA TYR A 200 11.37 1.27 -12.98
C TYR A 200 12.23 2.32 -12.28
N SER A 201 12.11 2.43 -10.96
CA SER A 201 13.09 3.16 -10.17
C SER A 201 13.39 2.47 -8.86
N ASP A 202 14.68 2.25 -8.65
CA ASP A 202 15.32 1.65 -7.49
C ASP A 202 15.01 2.36 -6.17
N TYR A 203 14.88 3.70 -6.17
CA TYR A 203 14.54 4.46 -4.97
C TYR A 203 13.23 4.01 -4.32
N LYS A 204 12.28 3.44 -5.09
CA LYS A 204 10.97 3.02 -4.59
C LYS A 204 11.04 1.86 -3.59
N HIS A 205 12.11 1.06 -3.62
CA HIS A 205 12.28 0.02 -2.60
C HIS A 205 12.54 0.64 -1.22
N GLY A 206 13.10 1.85 -1.17
CA GLY A 206 13.06 2.68 0.03
C GLY A 206 13.76 2.08 1.25
N PHE A 207 14.93 1.45 1.05
CA PHE A 207 15.70 0.86 2.15
C PHE A 207 16.00 1.88 3.24
N ARG A 208 15.61 1.53 4.48
CA ARG A 208 15.81 2.35 5.67
C ARG A 208 16.07 1.48 6.89
N VAL A 209 16.68 2.07 7.92
CA VAL A 209 16.85 1.42 9.22
C VAL A 209 15.48 1.12 9.84
N SER A 210 15.26 -0.13 10.26
CA SER A 210 14.00 -0.54 10.90
C SER A 210 13.82 0.15 12.24
N SER A 211 12.58 0.30 12.70
CA SER A 211 12.30 0.85 14.04
C SER A 211 13.00 0.06 15.14
N LYS A 212 13.09 -1.28 15.00
CA LYS A 212 13.82 -2.16 15.92
C LYS A 212 15.29 -1.76 16.02
N LEU A 213 15.98 -1.60 14.90
CA LEU A 213 17.39 -1.23 14.88
C LEU A 213 17.61 0.22 15.37
N LYS A 214 16.74 1.17 14.97
CA LYS A 214 16.78 2.55 15.50
C LYS A 214 16.75 2.57 17.03
N ASN A 215 15.90 1.76 17.63
CA ASN A 215 15.78 1.69 19.08
C ASN A 215 17.04 1.13 19.75
N LYS A 216 17.64 0.08 19.17
CA LYS A 216 18.91 -0.47 19.69
C LYS A 216 20.05 0.56 19.65
N LEU A 217 20.11 1.37 18.58
CA LEU A 217 21.09 2.45 18.45
C LEU A 217 20.84 3.57 19.47
N LEU A 218 19.59 4.00 19.63
CA LEU A 218 19.19 5.03 20.60
C LEU A 218 19.54 4.63 22.04
N LYS A 219 19.27 3.38 22.41
CA LYS A 219 19.55 2.79 23.72
C LYS A 219 21.03 2.49 23.96
N LYS A 220 21.88 2.68 22.94
CA LYS A 220 23.29 2.29 22.96
C LYS A 220 23.51 0.80 23.25
N GLU A 221 22.51 -0.05 23.01
CA GLU A 221 22.68 -1.51 22.96
C GLU A 221 23.60 -1.91 21.79
N ILE A 222 23.57 -1.08 20.74
CA ILE A 222 24.44 -1.13 19.59
C ILE A 222 25.14 0.22 19.50
N ALA A 223 26.48 0.23 19.48
CA ALA A 223 27.25 1.46 19.57
C ALA A 223 27.10 2.36 18.32
N SER A 224 26.93 1.76 17.14
CA SER A 224 26.78 2.48 15.87
C SER A 224 26.23 1.57 14.77
N PHE A 225 25.78 2.14 13.65
CA PHE A 225 25.35 1.35 12.50
C PHE A 225 26.48 0.47 11.96
N GLU A 226 27.72 0.93 12.06
CA GLU A 226 28.92 0.20 11.65
C GLU A 226 29.10 -1.14 12.38
N THR A 227 28.66 -1.24 13.64
CA THR A 227 28.82 -2.48 14.43
C THR A 227 27.91 -3.64 14.01
N ILE A 228 26.86 -3.35 13.23
CA ILE A 228 25.98 -4.38 12.67
C ILE A 228 26.34 -4.74 11.24
N LEU A 229 27.46 -4.23 10.73
CA LEU A 229 27.98 -4.60 9.43
C LEU A 229 29.03 -5.70 9.58
N ASP A 230 28.97 -6.70 8.71
CA ASP A 230 29.96 -7.76 8.65
C ASP A 230 30.79 -7.67 7.38
N SER A 231 32.04 -7.21 7.54
CA SER A 231 33.02 -7.13 6.46
C SER A 231 33.52 -8.49 5.98
N THR A 232 33.35 -9.54 6.80
CA THR A 232 33.83 -10.89 6.49
C THR A 232 32.82 -11.71 5.68
N GLY A 233 31.53 -11.46 5.88
CA GLY A 233 30.42 -12.20 5.27
C GLY A 233 30.07 -13.52 5.98
N ASN A 234 30.68 -13.78 7.15
CA ASN A 234 30.54 -15.02 7.92
C ASN A 234 29.65 -14.90 9.16
N ASP A 235 29.36 -13.67 9.62
CA ASP A 235 28.50 -13.40 10.77
C ASP A 235 27.06 -13.16 10.31
N PHE A 236 26.28 -14.24 10.31
CA PHE A 236 24.86 -14.22 9.94
C PHE A 236 23.94 -13.56 10.98
N SER A 237 24.48 -12.87 12.00
CA SER A 237 23.70 -11.98 12.87
C SER A 237 23.76 -10.51 12.43
N LYS A 238 24.58 -10.20 11.42
CA LYS A 238 24.90 -8.86 10.93
C LYS A 238 24.61 -8.70 9.45
N LEU A 239 24.47 -7.46 9.00
CA LEU A 239 24.29 -7.12 7.60
C LEU A 239 25.58 -7.41 6.84
N PRO A 240 25.58 -8.32 5.86
CA PRO A 240 26.79 -8.70 5.15
C PRO A 240 27.26 -7.58 4.22
N MET A 241 28.56 -7.29 4.25
CA MET A 241 29.20 -6.35 3.31
C MET A 241 29.86 -7.04 2.10
N LYS A 242 29.83 -8.37 2.07
CA LYS A 242 30.32 -9.18 0.96
C LYS A 242 29.18 -9.95 0.32
N LYS A 243 29.30 -10.16 -0.99
CA LYS A 243 28.38 -10.96 -1.77
C LYS A 243 28.43 -12.42 -1.31
N GLN A 244 27.27 -13.01 -1.08
CA GLN A 244 27.11 -14.40 -0.68
C GLN A 244 27.25 -15.36 -1.87
N ASP A 245 27.75 -16.57 -1.63
CA ASP A 245 28.07 -17.58 -2.66
C ASP A 245 27.24 -18.87 -2.57
N SER A 246 26.52 -19.10 -1.46
CA SER A 246 25.69 -20.29 -1.25
C SER A 246 24.21 -19.95 -0.97
N ALA A 247 23.30 -20.85 -1.35
CA ALA A 247 21.86 -20.66 -1.13
C ALA A 247 21.50 -20.43 0.35
N GLU A 248 22.12 -21.17 1.26
CA GLU A 248 21.90 -21.02 2.71
C GLU A 248 22.37 -19.64 3.21
N SER A 249 23.54 -19.17 2.77
CA SER A 249 24.05 -17.84 3.16
C SER A 249 23.19 -16.71 2.59
N ILE A 250 22.64 -16.87 1.39
CA ILE A 250 21.70 -15.92 0.77
C ILE A 250 20.42 -15.83 1.59
N GLU A 251 19.83 -16.96 1.97
CA GLU A 251 18.60 -16.99 2.79
C GLU A 251 18.81 -16.29 4.14
N LYS A 252 19.92 -16.60 4.83
CA LYS A 252 20.30 -15.96 6.09
C LYS A 252 20.49 -14.45 5.93
N ALA A 253 21.11 -14.01 4.84
CA ALA A 253 21.28 -12.58 4.54
C ALA A 253 19.93 -11.87 4.39
N HIS A 254 18.99 -12.40 3.60
CA HIS A 254 17.66 -11.82 3.43
C HIS A 254 16.88 -11.75 4.76
N LYS A 255 17.03 -12.75 5.63
CA LYS A 255 16.41 -12.74 6.96
C LYS A 255 16.94 -11.58 7.81
N ILE A 256 18.26 -11.40 7.87
CA ILE A 256 18.86 -10.29 8.62
C ILE A 256 18.51 -8.92 8.03
N PHE A 257 18.47 -8.81 6.70
CA PHE A 257 17.98 -7.60 6.03
C PHE A 257 16.55 -7.26 6.46
N SER A 258 15.65 -8.24 6.49
CA SER A 258 14.27 -8.04 6.94
C SER A 258 14.15 -7.75 8.44
N ASP A 259 15.07 -8.25 9.27
CA ASP A 259 15.10 -8.01 10.71
C ASP A 259 15.61 -6.61 11.08
N LEU A 260 16.56 -6.07 10.30
CA LEU A 260 17.31 -4.86 10.62
C LEU A 260 16.93 -3.65 9.76
N LEU A 261 16.38 -3.87 8.56
CA LEU A 261 15.98 -2.82 7.63
C LEU A 261 14.50 -2.96 7.25
N ASP A 262 13.83 -1.82 7.05
CA ASP A 262 12.52 -1.78 6.41
C ASP A 262 12.70 -1.42 4.94
N TYR A 263 11.94 -2.08 4.06
CA TYR A 263 11.92 -1.77 2.63
C TYR A 263 10.65 -2.33 1.97
N ASN A 264 10.26 -1.75 0.83
CA ASN A 264 9.22 -2.34 0.00
C ASN A 264 9.81 -3.50 -0.79
N HIS A 265 9.40 -4.73 -0.50
CA HIS A 265 9.85 -5.90 -1.25
C HIS A 265 9.41 -5.87 -2.72
N THR A 266 8.22 -5.32 -2.97
CA THR A 266 7.62 -5.20 -4.31
C THR A 266 7.25 -3.75 -4.59
N VAL A 267 7.62 -3.24 -5.75
CA VAL A 267 7.31 -1.88 -6.19
C VAL A 267 6.71 -1.88 -7.58
N LYS A 268 5.71 -1.03 -7.81
CA LYS A 268 5.14 -0.78 -9.14
C LYS A 268 6.03 0.16 -9.94
N SER A 269 6.12 -0.07 -11.25
CA SER A 269 6.69 0.91 -12.19
C SER A 269 5.99 2.29 -12.04
N ILE A 270 6.65 3.36 -12.48
CA ILE A 270 6.18 4.75 -12.36
C ILE A 270 4.97 5.03 -13.26
N ASP A 271 4.82 4.27 -14.34
CA ASP A 271 3.73 4.45 -15.29
C ASP A 271 2.53 3.57 -14.95
N ASN A 272 1.37 4.20 -14.71
CA ASN A 272 0.12 3.50 -14.46
C ASN A 272 -0.37 2.70 -15.67
N ALA A 273 0.09 2.99 -16.90
CA ALA A 273 -0.30 2.24 -18.08
C ALA A 273 0.29 0.82 -18.07
N ASN A 274 1.59 0.67 -17.73
CA ASN A 274 2.34 -0.59 -17.73
C ASN A 274 2.95 -0.90 -16.35
N ALA A 275 2.12 -0.92 -15.32
CA ALA A 275 2.54 -1.12 -13.93
C ALA A 275 2.99 -2.56 -13.65
N LEU A 276 4.10 -2.99 -14.25
CA LEU A 276 4.82 -4.19 -13.83
C LEU A 276 5.26 -4.04 -12.38
N ASN A 277 5.11 -5.12 -11.63
CA ASN A 277 5.59 -5.22 -10.26
C ASN A 277 7.02 -5.78 -10.28
N PHE A 278 7.95 -5.06 -9.68
CA PHE A 278 9.33 -5.50 -9.49
C PHE A 278 9.52 -5.94 -8.05
N SER A 279 10.01 -7.15 -7.86
CA SER A 279 10.22 -7.75 -6.54
C SER A 279 11.68 -8.10 -6.34
N ILE A 280 12.19 -7.90 -5.13
CA ILE A 280 13.53 -8.34 -4.73
C ILE A 280 13.62 -9.86 -4.80
N ASP A 281 14.62 -10.36 -5.50
CA ASP A 281 14.87 -11.80 -5.63
C ASP A 281 15.56 -12.34 -4.38
N SER A 282 14.80 -13.04 -3.53
CA SER A 282 15.30 -13.66 -2.31
C SER A 282 16.25 -14.84 -2.54
N LYS A 283 16.36 -15.33 -3.79
CA LYS A 283 17.29 -16.40 -4.17
C LYS A 283 18.63 -15.86 -4.68
N LYS A 284 18.77 -14.53 -4.79
CA LYS A 284 20.01 -13.87 -5.19
C LYS A 284 20.65 -13.13 -4.00
N PRO A 285 21.98 -12.95 -4.00
CA PRO A 285 22.67 -12.24 -2.93
C PRO A 285 22.11 -10.85 -2.65
N ILE A 286 22.15 -10.45 -1.38
CA ILE A 286 21.83 -9.10 -0.90
C ILE A 286 22.91 -8.67 0.09
N TYR A 287 23.51 -7.50 -0.12
CA TYR A 287 24.67 -7.06 0.66
C TYR A 287 24.84 -5.54 0.66
N ILE A 288 25.67 -5.04 1.57
CA ILE A 288 25.94 -3.60 1.73
C ILE A 288 27.34 -3.25 1.22
N THR A 289 27.48 -2.15 0.48
CA THR A 289 28.77 -1.50 0.26
C THR A 289 28.79 -0.13 0.92
N LYS A 290 29.98 0.29 1.35
CA LYS A 290 30.22 1.63 1.88
C LYS A 290 31.06 2.41 0.88
N SER A 291 30.58 3.58 0.45
CA SER A 291 31.34 4.48 -0.42
C SER A 291 32.41 5.25 0.36
N SER A 292 33.33 5.90 -0.36
CA SER A 292 34.35 6.78 0.21
C SER A 292 33.76 7.94 1.01
N ASN A 293 32.52 8.35 0.71
CA ASN A 293 31.81 9.44 1.39
C ASN A 293 30.99 8.94 2.58
N ASN A 294 31.30 7.75 3.11
CA ASN A 294 30.55 7.07 4.17
C ASN A 294 29.07 6.77 3.82
N GLU A 295 28.70 6.78 2.54
CA GLU A 295 27.33 6.42 2.13
C GLU A 295 27.19 4.91 1.98
N TYR A 296 26.13 4.36 2.59
CA TYR A 296 25.77 2.95 2.48
C TYR A 296 24.91 2.70 1.26
N ASN A 297 25.16 1.58 0.59
CA ASN A 297 24.37 1.15 -0.56
C ASN A 297 24.00 -0.32 -0.43
N VAL A 298 22.73 -0.64 -0.63
CA VAL A 298 22.25 -2.01 -0.72
C VAL A 298 22.34 -2.48 -2.15
N HIS A 299 23.00 -3.60 -2.35
CA HIS A 299 23.06 -4.35 -3.58
C HIS A 299 22.03 -5.47 -3.55
N TYR A 300 21.20 -5.56 -4.58
CA TYR A 300 20.12 -6.55 -4.67
C TYR A 300 19.82 -6.91 -6.13
N SER A 301 19.11 -8.01 -6.33
CA SER A 301 18.61 -8.41 -7.65
C SER A 301 17.09 -8.35 -7.67
N LEU A 302 16.52 -8.23 -8.87
CA LEU A 302 15.09 -8.13 -9.08
C LEU A 302 14.59 -9.21 -10.03
N PHE A 303 13.31 -9.51 -9.88
CA PHE A 303 12.53 -10.14 -10.92
C PHE A 303 11.21 -9.40 -11.09
N THR A 304 10.55 -9.67 -12.21
CA THR A 304 9.17 -9.23 -12.46
C THR A 304 8.35 -10.38 -13.03
N TYR A 305 7.04 -10.19 -13.15
CA TYR A 305 6.17 -11.09 -13.89
C TYR A 305 5.63 -10.34 -15.11
N VAL A 306 5.76 -10.96 -16.28
CA VAL A 306 5.20 -10.44 -17.54
C VAL A 306 4.00 -11.30 -17.93
N PRO A 307 2.84 -10.70 -18.22
CA PRO A 307 1.65 -11.42 -18.68
C PRO A 307 1.94 -12.33 -19.87
N ASN A 308 1.49 -13.59 -19.77
CA ASN A 308 1.69 -14.65 -20.76
C ASN A 308 0.43 -15.53 -20.78
N ALA A 309 -0.73 -14.90 -20.97
CA ALA A 309 -2.00 -15.60 -21.09
C ALA A 309 -1.94 -16.61 -22.24
N GLN A 310 -2.40 -17.85 -22.01
CA GLN A 310 -2.48 -18.87 -23.06
C GLN A 310 -3.95 -19.23 -23.28
N PHE A 311 -4.38 -19.18 -24.54
CA PHE A 311 -5.72 -19.60 -24.91
C PHE A 311 -5.85 -21.11 -24.74
N SER A 312 -6.56 -21.56 -23.71
CA SER A 312 -6.96 -22.96 -23.52
C SER A 312 -8.32 -23.06 -22.84
N ASP A 313 -9.03 -24.15 -23.13
CA ASP A 313 -10.42 -24.37 -22.68
C ASP A 313 -10.56 -24.46 -21.15
N GLU A 314 -9.49 -24.84 -20.42
CA GLU A 314 -9.55 -25.15 -18.98
C GLU A 314 -8.73 -24.23 -18.05
N GLY A 315 -8.36 -23.02 -18.50
CA GLY A 315 -7.98 -21.95 -17.57
C GLY A 315 -6.50 -21.59 -17.50
N GLN A 316 -5.83 -21.47 -18.64
CA GLN A 316 -4.46 -20.91 -18.71
C GLN A 316 -4.42 -19.40 -19.07
N LEU A 317 -5.55 -18.70 -18.96
CA LEU A 317 -5.63 -17.27 -19.29
C LEU A 317 -4.98 -16.38 -18.21
N ASN A 318 -5.00 -16.78 -16.94
CA ASN A 318 -4.35 -16.10 -15.81
C ASN A 318 -2.92 -16.62 -15.61
N ASN A 319 -2.07 -16.46 -16.62
CA ASN A 319 -0.68 -16.89 -16.55
C ASN A 319 0.27 -15.71 -16.79
N ALA A 320 1.38 -15.70 -16.07
CA ALA A 320 2.48 -14.78 -16.28
C ALA A 320 3.80 -15.53 -16.09
N LYS A 321 4.82 -15.10 -16.83
CA LYS A 321 6.17 -15.67 -16.73
C LYS A 321 7.02 -14.80 -15.82
N LYS A 322 7.70 -15.44 -14.86
CA LYS A 322 8.75 -14.80 -14.08
C LYS A 322 9.90 -14.44 -15.02
N VAL A 323 10.34 -13.19 -14.98
CA VAL A 323 11.48 -12.67 -15.72
C VAL A 323 12.51 -12.19 -14.72
N ASP A 324 13.63 -12.88 -14.66
CA ASP A 324 14.76 -12.47 -13.84
C ASP A 324 15.49 -11.31 -14.54
N ILE A 325 15.71 -10.21 -13.82
CA ILE A 325 16.49 -9.09 -14.33
C ILE A 325 17.97 -9.40 -14.08
N SER A 326 18.78 -9.45 -15.14
CA SER A 326 20.16 -9.92 -15.04
C SER A 326 21.08 -8.91 -14.37
N LYS A 327 20.73 -7.62 -14.45
CA LYS A 327 21.48 -6.53 -13.82
C LYS A 327 21.30 -6.54 -12.30
N GLU A 328 22.40 -6.34 -11.58
CA GLU A 328 22.39 -6.03 -10.15
C GLU A 328 22.00 -4.56 -9.92
N PHE A 329 21.13 -4.32 -8.95
CA PHE A 329 20.67 -3.00 -8.56
C PHE A 329 21.39 -2.53 -7.31
N LYS A 330 21.55 -1.21 -7.22
CA LYS A 330 22.20 -0.54 -6.11
C LYS A 330 21.30 0.60 -5.65
N ALA A 331 20.78 0.52 -4.43
CA ALA A 331 20.00 1.60 -3.83
C ALA A 331 20.73 2.16 -2.62
N LYS A 332 20.64 3.48 -2.44
CA LYS A 332 21.18 4.16 -1.25
C LYS A 332 20.44 3.67 0.00
N LEU A 333 21.20 3.26 1.01
CA LEU A 333 20.68 3.04 2.36
C LEU A 333 20.86 4.33 3.15
N GLN A 334 19.74 5.00 3.42
CA GLN A 334 19.76 6.23 4.17
C GLN A 334 19.73 5.92 5.67
N VAL A 335 20.82 6.32 6.34
CA VAL A 335 21.00 6.19 7.79
C VAL A 335 21.22 7.59 8.33
N LYS A 336 20.15 8.26 8.79
CA LYS A 336 20.24 9.61 9.36
C LYS A 336 20.33 9.62 10.88
N HIS A 337 20.41 8.45 11.53
CA HIS A 337 20.34 8.32 12.99
C HIS A 337 21.36 9.21 13.75
N SER A 338 22.67 9.09 13.46
CA SER A 338 23.70 9.88 14.15
C SER A 338 23.56 11.38 13.86
N GLU A 339 23.23 11.72 12.62
CA GLU A 339 23.04 13.10 12.17
C GLU A 339 21.84 13.77 12.87
N LEU A 340 20.70 13.08 12.94
CA LEU A 340 19.52 13.54 13.65
C LEU A 340 19.77 13.66 15.16
N THR A 341 20.55 12.74 15.73
CA THR A 341 20.91 12.77 17.17
C THR A 341 21.77 13.99 17.50
N GLU A 342 22.67 14.38 16.60
CA GLU A 342 23.44 15.62 16.74
C GLU A 342 22.55 16.85 16.53
N ALA A 343 21.74 16.88 15.47
CA ALA A 343 20.81 17.98 15.18
C ALA A 343 19.85 18.25 16.34
N LEU A 344 19.41 17.21 17.07
CA LEU A 344 18.56 17.34 18.24
C LEU A 344 19.17 18.23 19.33
N LYS A 345 20.51 18.22 19.50
CA LYS A 345 21.20 19.06 20.50
C LYS A 345 21.12 20.55 20.19
N HIS A 346 20.79 20.89 18.94
CA HIS A 346 20.62 22.25 18.45
C HIS A 346 19.17 22.75 18.54
N ILE A 347 18.26 21.99 19.15
CA ILE A 347 16.91 22.46 19.45
C ILE A 347 16.90 23.20 20.78
N GLU A 348 16.12 24.27 20.88
CA GLU A 348 15.85 25.01 22.11
C GLU A 348 14.38 25.40 22.21
N ILE A 349 13.95 25.71 23.44
CA ILE A 349 12.64 26.27 23.72
C ILE A 349 12.85 27.65 24.32
N LYS A 350 12.13 28.65 23.81
CA LYS A 350 12.23 30.06 24.24
C LYS A 350 10.86 30.63 24.54
N ASP A 351 10.84 31.82 25.14
CA ASP A 351 9.63 32.64 25.22
C ASP A 351 9.08 32.94 23.81
N LEU A 352 7.75 32.95 23.70
CA LEU A 352 7.08 33.30 22.45
C LEU A 352 7.37 34.76 22.09
N LYS A 353 7.87 35.01 20.87
CA LYS A 353 8.13 36.36 20.36
C LYS A 353 6.86 37.22 20.41
N GLY A 354 6.95 38.36 21.09
CA GLY A 354 5.90 39.37 21.17
C GLY A 354 4.96 39.22 22.38
N ASP A 355 5.11 38.21 23.22
CA ASP A 355 4.18 37.92 24.32
C ASP A 355 4.50 38.67 25.64
N ASN A 356 5.54 39.53 25.66
CA ASN A 356 6.04 40.32 26.81
C ASN A 356 6.29 39.55 28.14
N LYS A 357 6.07 38.24 28.17
CA LYS A 357 6.22 37.37 29.33
C LYS A 357 7.56 36.65 29.25
N SER A 358 8.49 37.05 30.11
CA SER A 358 9.74 36.32 30.32
C SER A 358 9.46 34.92 30.88
N LEU A 359 10.26 33.92 30.47
CA LEU A 359 10.28 32.57 31.04
C LEU A 359 10.30 32.59 32.58
N LYS A 360 11.01 33.56 33.18
CA LYS A 360 11.14 33.75 34.64
C LYS A 360 9.83 33.99 35.37
N ASN A 361 8.75 34.31 34.65
CA ASN A 361 7.42 34.54 35.20
C ASN A 361 6.47 33.36 35.03
N ILE A 362 6.86 32.32 34.29
CA ILE A 362 6.04 31.15 33.99
C ILE A 362 6.35 30.05 35.00
N ILE A 363 5.33 29.54 35.70
CA ILE A 363 5.49 28.39 36.60
C ILE A 363 5.44 27.12 35.72
N PRO A 364 6.37 26.16 35.86
CA PRO A 364 6.38 24.94 35.04
C PRO A 364 5.02 24.23 34.95
N SER A 365 4.32 24.01 36.06
CA SER A 365 3.00 23.37 36.13
C SER A 365 1.88 24.14 35.42
N SER A 366 2.10 25.41 35.08
CA SER A 366 1.14 26.24 34.33
C SER A 366 1.28 26.11 32.81
N LEU A 367 2.31 25.42 32.31
CA LEU A 367 2.49 25.18 30.88
C LEU A 367 1.32 24.34 30.35
N LYS A 368 0.72 24.82 29.26
CA LYS A 368 -0.45 24.19 28.64
C LYS A 368 -0.16 23.84 27.21
N TYR A 369 -0.26 22.55 26.90
CA TYR A 369 -0.13 22.05 25.54
C TYR A 369 -1.49 22.04 24.85
N ASN A 370 -1.52 22.55 23.63
CA ASN A 370 -2.68 22.58 22.77
C ASN A 370 -2.43 21.67 21.56
N THR A 371 -3.37 20.77 21.29
CA THR A 371 -3.25 19.77 20.22
C THR A 371 -3.52 20.33 18.83
N SER A 372 -4.03 21.56 18.73
CA SER A 372 -4.28 22.21 17.45
C SER A 372 -2.98 22.43 16.68
N SER A 373 -2.93 21.94 15.43
CA SER A 373 -1.84 22.24 14.49
C SER A 373 -1.81 23.70 14.03
N SER A 374 -2.90 24.44 14.30
CA SER A 374 -3.03 25.87 14.01
C SER A 374 -2.98 26.63 15.32
N ALA A 375 -1.96 27.47 15.48
CA ALA A 375 -1.87 28.32 16.64
C ALA A 375 -2.85 29.51 16.52
N PRO A 376 -3.37 30.05 17.64
CA PRO A 376 -4.23 31.24 17.63
C PRO A 376 -3.53 32.50 17.11
N ASN A 377 -2.19 32.52 17.11
CA ASN A 377 -1.35 33.55 16.51
C ASN A 377 -0.26 32.87 15.65
N ASP A 378 0.19 33.54 14.58
CA ASP A 378 1.20 32.99 13.65
C ASP A 378 2.64 33.00 14.23
N SER A 379 2.81 33.27 15.52
CA SER A 379 4.11 33.42 16.17
C SER A 379 4.75 32.08 16.57
N TYR A 380 3.97 31.00 16.70
CA TYR A 380 4.50 29.69 17.07
C TYR A 380 5.04 28.96 15.84
N HIS A 381 6.29 28.50 15.91
CA HIS A 381 6.94 27.75 14.85
C HIS A 381 6.79 26.24 15.10
N ASN A 382 6.91 25.43 14.04
CA ASN A 382 7.06 23.98 14.18
C ASN A 382 5.88 23.27 14.88
N THR A 383 4.66 23.81 14.73
CA THR A 383 3.44 23.42 15.46
C THR A 383 2.62 22.30 14.82
N THR A 384 3.15 21.59 13.82
CA THR A 384 2.39 20.60 13.04
C THR A 384 1.74 19.51 13.92
N ASN A 385 2.27 19.29 15.13
CA ASN A 385 1.73 18.39 16.14
C ASN A 385 1.36 19.13 17.44
N GLY A 386 0.78 20.33 17.35
CA GLY A 386 0.42 21.14 18.52
C GLY A 386 1.50 22.13 18.95
N TYR A 387 1.17 22.95 19.95
CA TYR A 387 2.04 23.98 20.52
C TYR A 387 1.86 24.07 22.03
N ILE A 388 2.79 24.71 22.74
CA ILE A 388 2.67 24.97 24.17
C ILE A 388 2.49 26.48 24.36
N GLU A 389 1.46 26.90 25.08
CA GLU A 389 1.18 28.33 25.30
C GLU A 389 2.41 29.05 25.92
N LEU A 390 2.67 30.28 25.46
CA LEU A 390 3.72 31.20 25.95
C LEU A 390 5.18 30.84 25.58
N ILE A 391 5.43 29.67 25.01
CA ILE A 391 6.77 29.22 24.62
C ILE A 391 6.80 28.72 23.18
N ASP A 392 7.96 28.83 22.55
CA ASP A 392 8.17 28.46 21.16
C ASP A 392 9.33 27.48 20.99
N LEU A 393 9.20 26.58 20.01
CA LEU A 393 10.18 25.54 19.70
C LEU A 393 11.03 25.97 18.52
N LEU A 394 12.29 26.24 18.78
CA LEU A 394 13.20 26.89 17.84
C LEU A 394 14.52 26.12 17.72
N TRP A 395 15.28 26.50 16.72
CA TRP A 395 16.66 26.06 16.54
C TRP A 395 17.61 27.07 17.16
N LYS A 396 18.64 26.58 17.84
CA LYS A 396 19.70 27.41 18.42
C LYS A 396 20.37 28.22 17.34
N ASN A 397 20.49 29.53 17.58
CA ASN A 397 21.28 30.42 16.71
C ASN A 397 22.75 29.99 16.60
N SER A 398 23.28 29.25 17.58
CA SER A 398 24.64 28.71 17.58
C SER A 398 24.79 27.40 16.78
N ALA A 399 23.73 26.87 16.16
CA ALA A 399 23.83 25.70 15.31
C ALA A 399 24.78 25.93 14.12
N GLU A 400 25.44 24.87 13.69
CA GLU A 400 26.32 24.88 12.51
C GLU A 400 25.56 25.30 11.25
N GLN A 401 26.26 25.95 10.31
CA GLN A 401 25.62 26.49 9.11
C GLN A 401 24.97 25.40 8.25
N GLU A 402 25.58 24.21 8.18
CA GLU A 402 25.02 23.07 7.43
C GLU A 402 23.66 22.64 8.02
N ILE A 403 23.60 22.51 9.34
CA ILE A 403 22.38 22.15 10.07
C ILE A 403 21.30 23.23 9.88
N LYS A 404 21.66 24.51 9.96
CA LYS A 404 20.75 25.63 9.67
C LYS A 404 20.18 25.59 8.26
N ASN A 405 21.01 25.27 7.27
CA ASN A 405 20.56 25.18 5.87
C ASN A 405 19.51 24.07 5.71
N LYS A 406 19.66 22.93 6.40
CA LYS A 406 18.68 21.82 6.41
C LYS A 406 17.34 22.19 7.05
N PHE A 407 17.36 23.10 8.03
CA PHE A 407 16.12 23.65 8.61
C PHE A 407 15.42 24.58 7.64
N LEU A 408 16.15 25.51 7.03
CA LEU A 408 15.60 26.48 6.09
C LEU A 408 15.03 25.83 4.82
N SER A 409 15.60 24.70 4.39
CA SER A 409 15.12 23.94 3.23
C SER A 409 13.95 23.00 3.55
N ASN A 410 13.50 22.92 4.82
CA ASN A 410 12.55 21.92 5.30
C ASN A 410 13.00 20.46 5.09
N GLU A 411 14.31 20.20 4.98
CA GLU A 411 14.84 18.84 5.03
C GLU A 411 14.61 18.26 6.43
N TYR A 412 14.81 19.09 7.46
CA TYR A 412 14.58 18.79 8.87
C TYR A 412 13.42 19.60 9.43
N THR A 413 12.43 18.88 9.97
CA THR A 413 11.32 19.47 10.71
C THR A 413 11.37 19.03 12.16
N VAL A 414 10.95 19.90 13.06
CA VAL A 414 10.82 19.61 14.49
C VAL A 414 9.36 19.77 14.90
N SER A 415 8.92 19.07 15.95
CA SER A 415 7.63 19.31 16.59
C SER A 415 7.66 18.89 18.04
N TYR A 416 6.76 19.44 18.86
CA TYR A 416 6.42 18.80 20.14
C TYR A 416 5.86 17.40 19.88
N HIS A 417 6.09 16.47 20.80
CA HIS A 417 5.68 15.09 20.61
C HIS A 417 5.18 14.44 21.89
N LYS A 418 4.06 13.74 21.80
CA LYS A 418 3.49 12.94 22.89
C LYS A 418 4.34 11.69 23.05
N ILE A 419 4.55 11.23 24.28
CA ILE A 419 5.27 9.97 24.50
C ILE A 419 4.26 8.87 24.80
N SER A 420 4.14 7.88 23.91
CA SER A 420 3.45 6.62 24.20
C SER A 420 4.41 5.43 24.16
N GLU A 421 3.99 4.33 24.80
CA GLU A 421 4.70 3.04 24.74
C GLU A 421 4.75 2.46 23.31
N ASN A 422 3.88 2.93 22.40
CA ASN A 422 3.73 2.39 21.04
C ASN A 422 4.39 3.26 19.94
N ASP A 423 4.93 4.44 20.24
CA ASP A 423 5.39 5.41 19.22
C ASP A 423 6.68 5.02 18.46
N GLY A 424 7.18 3.80 18.65
CA GLY A 424 8.14 3.15 17.74
C GLY A 424 9.53 3.79 17.63
N VAL A 425 9.79 4.91 18.30
CA VAL A 425 11.05 5.64 18.28
C VAL A 425 11.40 6.06 19.71
N ILE A 426 12.32 5.31 20.29
CA ILE A 426 12.56 5.28 21.73
C ILE A 426 13.70 6.24 22.10
N LYS A 427 13.38 7.47 22.53
CA LYS A 427 13.97 7.86 23.82
C LYS A 427 13.09 7.20 24.85
N GLU A 428 13.70 6.36 25.66
CA GLU A 428 12.98 5.42 26.50
C GLU A 428 11.92 6.08 27.35
N PHE A 429 10.65 5.71 27.14
CA PHE A 429 9.65 5.87 28.18
C PHE A 429 10.15 5.26 29.50
N SER A 430 10.96 4.18 29.46
CA SER A 430 11.64 3.57 30.61
C SER A 430 12.72 4.43 31.27
N ASP A 431 13.71 4.98 30.55
CA ASP A 431 14.66 5.97 31.11
C ASP A 431 13.94 7.24 31.60
N LEU A 432 12.81 7.57 31.00
CA LEU A 432 11.96 8.67 31.43
C LEU A 432 11.05 8.31 32.61
N LYS A 433 10.94 7.03 33.01
CA LYS A 433 10.19 6.60 34.22
C LYS A 433 10.65 7.31 35.48
N GLN A 434 11.94 7.63 35.58
CA GLN A 434 12.48 8.36 36.74
C GLN A 434 11.94 9.79 36.84
N TYR A 435 11.46 10.36 35.72
CA TYR A 435 10.93 11.71 35.65
C TYR A 435 9.40 11.76 35.79
N PHE A 436 8.72 10.61 35.71
CA PHE A 436 7.30 10.50 35.98
C PHE A 436 7.07 10.20 37.48
N GLU A 437 6.19 10.96 38.13
CA GLU A 437 5.81 10.69 39.53
C GLU A 437 5.22 9.28 39.68
N LYS A 438 5.60 8.55 40.74
CA LYS A 438 5.31 7.12 40.93
C LYS A 438 3.82 6.74 41.00
N ASP A 439 2.89 7.68 41.15
CA ASP A 439 1.47 7.39 41.41
C ASP A 439 0.48 8.23 40.57
N LYS A 440 0.95 9.04 39.61
CA LYS A 440 0.05 9.78 38.70
C LYS A 440 -0.21 8.98 37.43
N LYS A 441 -1.47 8.93 36.99
CA LYS A 441 -1.86 8.34 35.70
C LYS A 441 -0.98 8.93 34.60
N LYS A 442 -0.31 8.07 33.85
CA LYS A 442 0.47 8.41 32.65
C LYS A 442 -0.43 9.21 31.72
N ASP A 443 -0.19 10.52 31.58
CA ASP A 443 -0.90 11.29 30.56
C ASP A 443 -0.08 11.23 29.27
N GLU A 444 -0.18 10.09 28.55
CA GLU A 444 0.44 9.83 27.24
C GLU A 444 -0.06 10.79 26.15
N THR A 445 -0.88 11.79 26.51
CA THR A 445 -1.56 12.69 25.60
C THR A 445 -0.88 14.05 25.44
N VAL A 446 0.17 14.35 26.21
CA VAL A 446 0.89 15.64 26.22
C VAL A 446 2.41 15.46 26.08
N PRO A 447 3.17 16.46 25.60
CA PRO A 447 4.62 16.36 25.40
C PRO A 447 5.44 16.58 26.68
N PHE A 448 4.80 16.75 27.84
CA PHE A 448 5.48 17.03 29.10
C PHE A 448 6.01 15.74 29.73
N VAL A 449 7.32 15.68 29.94
CA VAL A 449 7.98 14.58 30.64
C VAL A 449 8.07 14.87 32.13
N ASN A 450 8.47 16.09 32.49
CA ASN A 450 8.53 16.55 33.87
C ASN A 450 8.26 18.05 33.93
N LEU A 451 7.52 18.49 34.96
CA LEU A 451 7.25 19.88 35.28
C LEU A 451 7.65 20.09 36.75
N ASP A 452 8.82 20.69 36.98
CA ASP A 452 9.42 20.84 38.31
C ASP A 452 9.35 22.30 38.76
N ASP A 453 8.25 22.62 39.46
CA ASP A 453 8.01 23.93 40.05
C ASP A 453 9.08 24.33 41.08
N SER A 454 9.71 23.37 41.76
CA SER A 454 10.69 23.65 42.83
C SER A 454 11.99 24.20 42.25
N ASN A 455 12.45 23.62 41.14
CA ASN A 455 13.66 24.03 40.46
C ASN A 455 13.41 25.06 39.35
N GLY A 456 12.15 25.29 38.96
CA GLY A 456 11.84 26.17 37.84
C GLY A 456 12.32 25.56 36.52
N GLU A 457 12.05 24.27 36.34
CA GLU A 457 12.51 23.50 35.19
C GLU A 457 11.38 22.68 34.58
N ALA A 458 11.44 22.46 33.26
CA ALA A 458 10.56 21.55 32.55
C ALA A 458 11.38 20.67 31.60
N ILE A 459 10.97 19.42 31.44
CA ILE A 459 11.52 18.48 30.44
C ILE A 459 10.41 18.20 29.44
N ILE A 460 10.65 18.55 28.18
CA ILE A 460 9.65 18.50 27.10
C ILE A 460 10.14 17.58 25.99
N ALA A 461 9.27 16.71 25.50
CA ALA A 461 9.55 15.81 24.39
C ALA A 461 9.32 16.48 23.03
N VAL A 462 10.28 16.27 22.14
CA VAL A 462 10.33 16.83 20.79
C VAL A 462 10.69 15.72 19.80
N LYS A 463 10.14 15.80 18.60
CA LYS A 463 10.45 14.91 17.48
C LYS A 463 11.15 15.71 16.41
N ILE A 464 12.30 15.22 15.93
CA ILE A 464 12.93 15.71 14.71
C ILE A 464 12.71 14.69 13.60
N THR A 465 12.32 15.16 12.42
CA THR A 465 12.02 14.34 11.25
C THR A 465 12.85 14.82 10.06
N ALA A 466 13.55 13.90 9.41
CA ALA A 466 14.22 14.08 8.13
C ALA A 466 13.34 13.60 6.98
N LYS A 467 13.23 14.40 5.92
CA LYS A 467 12.72 13.95 4.64
C LYS A 467 13.82 13.22 3.87
N LEU A 468 13.53 11.99 3.47
CA LEU A 468 14.43 11.13 2.72
C LEU A 468 14.26 11.34 1.20
N GLU A 469 15.32 11.12 0.41
CA GLU A 469 15.28 11.32 -1.06
C GLU A 469 14.20 10.46 -1.75
N ASN A 470 13.86 9.31 -1.16
CA ASN A 470 12.84 8.38 -1.65
C ASN A 470 11.39 8.78 -1.26
N GLY A 471 11.20 9.95 -0.64
CA GLY A 471 9.90 10.46 -0.19
C GLY A 471 9.44 9.93 1.17
N TYR A 472 10.18 9.00 1.78
CA TYR A 472 9.92 8.56 3.15
C TYR A 472 10.43 9.61 4.16
N THR A 473 10.12 9.37 5.44
CA THR A 473 10.67 10.14 6.55
C THR A 473 11.40 9.24 7.52
N GLU A 474 12.47 9.77 8.10
CA GLU A 474 13.15 9.18 9.25
C GLU A 474 12.98 10.15 10.42
N SER A 475 12.72 9.64 11.62
CA SER A 475 12.53 10.51 12.79
C SER A 475 13.16 9.93 14.03
N ILE A 476 13.67 10.80 14.89
CA ILE A 476 14.02 10.48 16.27
C ILE A 476 13.20 11.35 17.23
N ILE A 477 12.87 10.81 18.38
CA ILE A 477 12.23 11.54 19.47
C ILE A 477 13.30 11.79 20.52
N GLY A 478 13.27 12.97 21.14
CA GLY A 478 14.06 13.20 22.31
C GLY A 478 13.52 14.28 23.22
N THR A 479 14.26 14.60 24.28
CA THR A 479 13.88 15.64 25.25
C THR A 479 14.72 16.89 25.13
N VAL A 480 14.10 18.03 25.42
CA VAL A 480 14.72 19.35 25.59
C VAL A 480 14.42 19.82 27.01
N LYS A 481 15.45 20.29 27.71
CA LYS A 481 15.30 20.87 29.05
C LYS A 481 15.06 22.37 28.92
N LEU A 482 13.96 22.86 29.50
CA LEU A 482 13.64 24.27 29.65
C LEU A 482 13.97 24.70 31.08
N THR A 483 14.79 25.73 31.22
CA THR A 483 15.26 26.29 32.49
C THR A 483 14.85 27.74 32.63
N GLU A 484 15.18 28.36 33.76
CA GLU A 484 14.85 29.77 34.08
C GLU A 484 13.35 30.06 34.20
N LEU A 485 12.54 29.03 34.51
CA LEU A 485 11.13 29.22 34.85
C LEU A 485 10.99 29.71 36.30
N LYS A 486 9.81 30.23 36.62
CA LYS A 486 9.48 30.71 37.97
C LYS A 486 9.48 29.53 38.95
N LYS A 487 10.31 29.61 39.98
CA LYS A 487 10.27 28.68 41.11
C LYS A 487 9.06 28.96 41.99
N ASN A 488 8.35 27.92 42.41
CA ASN A 488 7.30 28.02 43.41
C ASN A 488 7.87 27.58 44.77
N SER A 489 8.44 28.53 45.51
CA SER A 489 8.86 28.27 46.89
C SER A 489 7.61 28.18 47.76
N SER A 490 7.21 26.97 48.14
CA SER A 490 6.27 26.79 49.25
C SER A 490 6.92 27.36 50.51
N SER A 491 6.52 28.56 50.91
CA SER A 491 6.83 29.10 52.22
C SER A 491 6.13 28.26 53.27
N THR A 492 6.82 27.27 53.84
CA THR A 492 6.45 26.74 55.15
C THR A 492 6.60 27.87 56.15
N SER A 493 5.48 28.52 56.46
CA SER A 493 5.34 29.36 57.64
C SER A 493 5.66 28.50 58.87
N SER A 494 6.81 28.73 59.48
CA SER A 494 7.06 28.30 60.84
C SER A 494 6.07 29.04 61.75
N THR A 495 5.00 28.36 62.13
CA THR A 495 4.16 28.79 63.25
C THR A 495 4.97 28.60 64.52
N THR A 496 5.75 29.60 64.89
CA THR A 496 6.19 29.77 66.27
C THR A 496 5.04 30.42 67.00
N SER A 497 4.38 29.69 67.90
CA SER A 497 3.51 30.28 68.91
C SER A 497 3.94 29.74 70.25
N GLN A 498 4.22 30.72 71.12
CA GLN A 498 4.57 30.62 72.53
C GLN A 498 3.44 30.01 73.36
#